data_AF-A0A4Q2YKI0-F1
#
_entry.id   AF-A0A4Q2YKI0-F1
#
_cell.length_a   1.000
_cell.length_b   1.000
_cell.length_c   1.000
_cell.angle_alpha   90.00
_cell.angle_beta   90.00
_cell.angle_gamma   90.00
#
_symmetry.space_group_name_H-M   'P 1'
#
loop_
_entity.id
_entity.type
_entity.pdbx_description
1 polymer ?
#
loop_
_entity_poly.entity_id
_entity_poly.type
_entity_poly.pdbx_seq_one_letter_code
_entity_poly.pdbx_strand_id
1 'polypeptide(L)' 'YLMLMMVDPHVHFHVLPRYDGERSGAGLTVADAGWPAQPDLGQAVKLGDAQIAALTGWLKSYFV' A
#
# COMPACT_ATOMS: atom_id res chain seq x y z
N TYR A 1 -12.35 0.48 6.53
CA TYR A 1 -11.76 -0.63 7.30
C TYR A 1 -12.18 -1.93 6.65
N LEU A 2 -11.23 -2.70 6.14
CA LEU A 2 -11.50 -3.98 5.47
C LEU A 2 -10.96 -5.09 6.36
N MET A 3 -11.85 -5.97 6.84
CA MET A 3 -11.45 -7.17 7.59
C MET A 3 -11.17 -8.28 6.58
N LEU A 4 -9.93 -8.32 6.07
CA LEU A 4 -9.47 -9.39 5.18
C LEU A 4 -9.08 -10.60 6.03
N MET A 5 -9.93 -11.62 6.02
CA MET A 5 -9.84 -12.83 6.86
C MET A 5 -8.88 -13.91 6.34
N MET A 6 -7.99 -13.63 5.39
CA MET A 6 -7.77 -14.66 4.37
C MET A 6 -6.61 -15.64 4.54
N VAL A 7 -5.65 -15.50 5.48
CA VAL A 7 -4.59 -16.52 5.65
C VAL A 7 -3.91 -16.51 7.03
N ASP A 8 -3.68 -15.34 7.62
CA ASP A 8 -2.86 -15.20 8.83
C ASP A 8 -3.65 -15.50 10.12
N PRO A 9 -3.17 -16.41 11.00
CA PRO A 9 -3.80 -16.65 12.30
C PRO A 9 -3.71 -15.44 13.26
N HIS A 10 -2.82 -14.48 13.02
CA HIS A 10 -2.70 -13.27 13.82
C HIS A 10 -3.61 -12.15 13.33
N VAL A 11 -4.46 -11.66 14.22
CA VAL A 11 -5.39 -10.57 13.92
C VAL A 11 -4.63 -9.28 13.66
N HIS A 12 -4.86 -8.69 12.49
CA HIS A 12 -4.37 -7.38 12.11
C HIS A 12 -5.40 -6.65 11.25
N PHE A 13 -5.34 -5.32 11.27
CA PHE A 13 -6.23 -4.48 10.48
C PHE A 13 -5.53 -3.98 9.22
N HIS A 14 -6.21 -4.09 8.08
CA HIS A 14 -5.75 -3.49 6.84
C HIS A 14 -6.31 -2.07 6.73
N VAL A 15 -5.40 -1.08 6.71
CA VAL A 15 -5.72 0.31 6.38
C VAL A 15 -5.13 0.59 5.00
N LEU A 16 -6.01 0.77 4.01
CA LEU A 16 -5.64 1.02 2.62
C LEU A 16 -6.11 2.42 2.22
N PRO A 17 -5.21 3.42 2.14
CA PRO A 17 -5.54 4.72 1.57
C PRO A 17 -5.94 4.56 0.10
N ARG A 18 -7.07 5.15 -0.29
CA ARG A 18 -7.64 5.06 -1.64
C ARG A 18 -7.70 6.44 -2.26
N TYR A 19 -7.32 6.56 -3.52
CA TYR A 19 -7.19 7.85 -4.21
C TYR A 19 -7.60 7.74 -5.67
N ASP A 20 -8.20 8.81 -6.20
CA ASP A 20 -8.32 8.97 -7.66
C ASP A 20 -6.95 9.29 -8.28
N GLY A 21 -6.63 8.63 -9.38
CA GLY A 21 -5.38 8.77 -10.15
C GLY A 21 -4.14 8.20 -9.46
N GLU A 22 -2.98 8.81 -9.74
CA GLU A 22 -1.68 8.36 -9.28
C GLU A 22 -1.19 9.12 -8.05
N ARG A 23 -0.37 8.48 -7.21
CA ARG A 23 0.36 9.11 -6.11
C ARG A 23 1.83 8.78 -6.21
N SER A 24 2.66 9.78 -5.96
CA SER A 24 4.12 9.65 -6.03
C SER A 24 4.79 9.98 -4.71
N GLY A 25 5.84 9.24 -4.38
CA GLY A 25 6.62 9.40 -3.15
C GLY A 25 7.76 8.39 -3.09
N ALA A 26 8.87 8.76 -2.45
CA ALA A 26 10.07 7.92 -2.35
C ALA A 26 10.58 7.35 -3.70
N GLY A 27 10.39 8.09 -4.81
CA GLY A 27 10.76 7.65 -6.16
C GLY A 27 9.81 6.62 -6.79
N LEU A 28 8.66 6.36 -6.16
CA LEU A 28 7.60 5.49 -6.66
C LEU A 28 6.44 6.32 -7.17
N THR A 29 5.74 5.81 -8.17
CA THR A 29 4.41 6.27 -8.61
C THR A 29 3.48 5.07 -8.63
N VAL A 30 2.35 5.17 -7.94
CA VAL A 30 1.39 4.07 -7.77
C VAL A 30 0.00 4.57 -8.11
N ALA A 31 -0.73 3.79 -8.91
CA ALA A 31 -2.14 4.02 -9.23
C ALA A 31 -3.04 3.07 -8.43
N ASP A 32 -4.24 3.53 -8.08
CA ASP A 32 -5.28 2.73 -7.45
C ASP A 32 -6.17 2.07 -8.53
N ALA A 33 -5.78 0.87 -8.98
CA ALA A 33 -6.45 0.18 -10.08
C ALA A 33 -7.94 -0.14 -9.82
N GLY A 34 -8.33 -0.27 -8.55
CA GLY A 34 -9.71 -0.58 -8.15
C GLY A 34 -10.59 0.66 -7.95
N TRP A 35 -10.07 1.88 -8.14
CA TRP A 35 -10.84 3.10 -7.91
C TRP A 35 -11.89 3.33 -9.01
N PRO A 36 -13.12 3.80 -8.69
CA PRO A 36 -13.67 4.16 -7.37
C PRO A 36 -14.37 3.01 -6.63
N ALA A 37 -14.23 1.78 -7.10
CA ALA A 37 -14.87 0.60 -6.52
C ALA A 37 -14.05 0.01 -5.34
N GLN A 38 -14.34 -1.25 -5.00
CA GLN A 38 -13.58 -2.00 -4.02
C GLN A 38 -12.11 -2.12 -4.44
N PRO A 39 -11.16 -2.18 -3.49
CA PRO A 39 -9.76 -2.32 -3.82
C PRO A 39 -9.54 -3.65 -4.56
N ASP A 40 -8.79 -3.60 -5.66
CA ASP A 40 -8.36 -4.79 -6.36
C ASP A 40 -7.16 -5.39 -5.60
N LEU A 41 -7.41 -6.46 -4.85
CA LEU A 41 -6.39 -7.16 -4.06
C LEU A 41 -5.52 -8.10 -4.90
N GLY A 42 -5.87 -8.32 -6.17
CA GLY A 42 -5.07 -9.10 -7.11
C GLY A 42 -4.00 -8.26 -7.84
N GLN A 43 -4.11 -6.93 -7.77
CA GLN A 43 -3.18 -6.00 -8.42
C GLN A 43 -2.31 -5.28 -7.38
N ALA A 44 -0.99 -5.37 -7.55
CA ALA A 44 -0.03 -4.69 -6.71
C ALA A 44 1.21 -4.31 -7.50
N VAL A 45 1.81 -3.16 -7.18
CA VAL A 45 3.14 -2.79 -7.67
C VAL A 45 4.17 -3.55 -6.86
N LYS A 46 4.85 -4.52 -7.49
CA LYS A 46 5.94 -5.26 -6.85
C LYS A 46 7.18 -4.38 -6.76
N LEU A 47 7.65 -4.15 -5.54
CA LEU A 47 8.87 -3.39 -5.27
C LEU A 47 10.10 -4.31 -5.20
N GLY A 48 11.24 -3.81 -5.66
CA GLY A 48 12.55 -4.42 -5.40
C GLY A 48 13.15 -3.95 -4.06
N ASP A 49 14.20 -4.65 -3.60
CA ASP A 49 14.81 -4.42 -2.27
C ASP A 49 15.23 -2.97 -2.03
N ALA A 50 15.84 -2.33 -3.03
CA ALA A 50 16.25 -0.93 -2.94
C ALA A 50 15.06 0.03 -2.79
N GLN A 51 13.95 -0.25 -3.49
CA GLN A 51 12.72 0.55 -3.39
C GLN A 51 12.05 0.35 -2.03
N ILE A 52 12.05 -0.88 -1.50
CA ILE A 52 11.54 -1.19 -0.16
C ILE A 52 12.33 -0.42 0.90
N ALA A 53 13.66 -0.42 0.81
CA ALA A 53 14.52 0.32 1.74
C ALA A 53 14.26 1.83 1.68
N ALA A 54 14.17 2.40 0.48
CA ALA A 54 13.88 3.83 0.28
C ALA A 54 12.50 4.23 0.84
N LEU A 55 11.46 3.46 0.51
CA LEU A 55 10.10 3.70 0.99
C LEU A 55 10.01 3.60 2.51
N THR A 56 10.63 2.58 3.10
CA THR A 56 10.67 2.40 4.56
C THR A 56 11.36 3.56 5.26
N GLY A 57 12.50 4.02 4.74
CA GLY A 57 13.24 5.16 5.27
C GLY A 57 12.40 6.44 5.23
N TRP A 58 11.72 6.69 4.11
CA TRP A 58 10.82 7.83 3.96
C TRP A 58 9.63 7.76 4.92
N LEU A 59 8.95 6.62 5.04
CA LEU A 59 7.81 6.45 5.94
C LEU A 59 8.19 6.64 7.41
N LYS A 60 9.34 6.10 7.84
CA LYS A 60 9.82 6.25 9.21
C LYS A 60 9.99 7.71 9.63
N SER A 61 10.27 8.62 8.72
CA SER A 61 10.41 10.05 9.05
C SER A 61 9.12 10.72 9.54
N TYR A 62 7.96 10.10 9.32
CA TYR A 62 6.66 10.60 9.77
C TYR A 62 6.21 10.02 11.11
N PHE A 63 6.94 9.05 11.65
CA PHE A 63 6.65 8.44 12.96
C PHE A 63 7.74 8.88 13.93
N VAL A 64 7.37 9.80 14.82
CA VAL A 64 8.22 10.29 15.92
C VAL A 64 7.99 9.45 17.15
#